data_AF-A0A8I1Y550-F1
#
_entry.id   AF-A0A8I1Y550-F1
#
_cell.length_a   1.000
_cell.length_b   1.000
_cell.length_c   1.000
_cell.angle_alpha   90.00
_cell.angle_beta   90.00
_cell.angle_gamma   90.00
#
_symmetry.space_group_name_H-M   'P 1'
#
loop_
_entity.id
_entity.type
_entity.pdbx_description
1 polymer ?
#
loop_
_entity_poly.entity_id
_entity_poly.type
_entity_poly.pdbx_seq_one_letter_code
_entity_poly.pdbx_strand_id
1 'polypeptide(L)'
;MSQTIDANIECSANEESENWAGPIKNVSSDGEFVRYWSRASDRPRAVAAVARRTEEAIRRTGIGLQLSSENFSGLDLSDFPLRRCTLNRAQLYGATLDRADLSGANLICPGLERASFRGAKLDCAYMHAIAAQVCNFDDASLRNVVDATGSLFHGCSMKRTRFDNAMLSGLLAYQCDASYAVFDGAELQGSTINECFLSSASFRFAKLSQVTITKTYLAACSFFQSKGDCLSIVRPTSVDGLVLEGAHLPYLRLSKVSGRITARALSAPFADLHLSNLSRMELEQAELTDARLLSVNLSDANLVGAVLNGASIRSCQLDGADLSRASGESISIIESTMRAAKFVGFRGRCAFMRDCDLENADLSQAYLYRSILTGDPRNQWHWIAQISKDPI
;
A
#
# COMPACT_ATOMS: atom_id res chain seq x y z
N MET A 1 41.13 -27.80 60.41
CA MET A 1 40.62 -26.51 60.90
C MET A 1 39.79 -25.88 59.80
N SER A 2 38.53 -25.56 60.10
CA SER A 2 37.76 -24.43 59.53
C SER A 2 37.39 -24.46 58.03
N GLN A 3 36.21 -24.10 57.53
CA GLN A 3 34.84 -23.78 57.99
C GLN A 3 34.07 -23.45 56.70
N THR A 4 32.81 -23.88 56.59
CA THR A 4 31.71 -23.17 55.87
C THR A 4 30.42 -23.92 56.25
N ILE A 5 29.73 -23.60 57.34
CA ILE A 5 28.72 -22.53 57.56
C ILE A 5 27.57 -22.57 56.53
N ASP A 6 26.52 -23.29 56.93
CA ASP A 6 25.14 -23.16 56.50
C ASP A 6 24.54 -21.80 56.92
N ALA A 7 23.75 -21.19 56.05
CA ALA A 7 22.72 -20.23 56.44
C ALA A 7 21.58 -20.20 55.41
N ASN A 8 20.45 -20.76 55.85
CA ASN A 8 19.06 -20.62 55.44
C ASN A 8 18.68 -19.36 54.63
N ILE A 9 17.94 -19.59 53.55
CA ILE A 9 16.78 -18.75 53.19
C ILE A 9 15.59 -19.69 53.01
N GLU A 10 14.79 -19.79 54.06
CA GLU A 10 13.44 -20.34 54.04
C GLU A 10 12.55 -19.41 53.20
N CYS A 11 12.02 -19.91 52.08
CA CYS A 11 10.78 -19.39 51.52
C CYS A 11 9.69 -20.38 51.93
N SER A 12 9.02 -20.03 53.02
CA SER A 12 7.88 -20.75 53.60
C SER A 12 6.84 -21.06 52.53
N ALA A 13 6.71 -22.36 52.24
CA ALA A 13 5.53 -22.93 51.63
C ALA A 13 4.36 -22.73 52.58
N ASN A 14 3.55 -21.68 52.35
CA ASN A 14 2.19 -21.66 52.85
C ASN A 14 1.35 -22.52 51.91
N GLU A 15 1.23 -23.77 52.32
CA GLU A 15 0.09 -24.64 52.03
C GLU A 15 -1.19 -23.94 52.51
N GLU A 16 -1.80 -23.13 51.65
CA GLU A 16 -3.24 -22.89 51.72
C GLU A 16 -3.90 -23.73 50.63
N SER A 17 -4.31 -24.90 51.09
CA SER A 17 -5.29 -25.78 50.47
C SER A 17 -6.60 -25.03 50.23
N GLU A 18 -6.76 -24.43 49.05
CA GLU A 18 -8.09 -24.19 48.51
C GLU A 18 -8.45 -25.28 47.51
N ASN A 19 -9.51 -26.01 47.84
CA ASN A 19 -10.23 -26.95 46.98
C ASN A 19 -10.67 -26.27 45.67
N TRP A 20 -9.89 -26.41 44.59
CA TRP A 20 -10.26 -25.94 43.25
C TRP A 20 -10.56 -27.12 42.30
N ALA A 21 -11.34 -28.09 42.79
CA ALA A 21 -11.82 -29.24 42.03
C ALA A 21 -13.33 -29.14 41.76
N GLY A 22 -13.73 -28.24 40.85
CA GLY A 22 -14.87 -28.53 39.97
C GLY A 22 -14.36 -29.43 38.84
N PRO A 23 -15.11 -30.44 38.37
CA PRO A 23 -14.53 -31.51 37.59
C PRO A 23 -14.10 -30.98 36.22
N ILE A 24 -12.79 -30.77 36.04
CA ILE A 24 -12.16 -30.77 34.71
C ILE A 24 -12.23 -32.23 34.24
N LYS A 25 -13.42 -32.66 33.80
CA LYS A 25 -13.57 -33.91 33.06
C LYS A 25 -12.70 -33.76 31.80
N ASN A 26 -11.67 -34.61 31.69
CA ASN A 26 -10.91 -34.94 30.48
C ASN A 26 -11.40 -34.22 29.22
N VAL A 27 -10.90 -33.01 28.97
CA VAL A 27 -11.10 -32.38 27.68
C VAL A 27 -10.03 -32.91 26.75
N SER A 28 -10.44 -33.79 25.83
CA SER A 28 -9.53 -34.67 25.10
C SER A 28 -8.71 -33.93 24.03
N SER A 29 -9.30 -32.90 23.40
CA SER A 29 -8.64 -32.07 22.39
C SER A 29 -8.49 -30.60 22.82
N ASP A 30 -7.50 -29.91 22.26
CA ASP A 30 -7.34 -28.46 22.44
C ASP A 30 -8.57 -27.68 21.94
N GLY A 31 -9.24 -28.18 20.89
CA GLY A 31 -10.44 -27.58 20.34
C GLY A 31 -11.65 -27.66 21.27
N GLU A 32 -11.91 -28.82 21.89
CA GLU A 32 -12.96 -28.94 22.92
C GLU A 32 -12.70 -28.01 24.10
N PHE A 33 -11.42 -27.83 24.47
CA PHE A 33 -11.01 -26.98 25.58
C PHE A 33 -11.30 -25.51 25.29
N VAL A 34 -10.92 -25.02 24.11
CA VAL A 34 -11.21 -23.65 23.69
C VAL A 34 -12.73 -23.43 23.56
N ARG A 35 -13.48 -24.40 23.03
CA ARG A 35 -14.95 -24.33 22.92
C ARG A 35 -15.65 -24.31 24.28
N TYR A 36 -15.11 -25.00 25.28
CA TYR A 36 -15.64 -24.96 26.64
C TYR A 36 -15.45 -23.56 27.24
N TRP A 37 -14.24 -23.02 27.15
CA TRP A 37 -13.90 -21.71 27.72
C TRP A 37 -14.54 -20.54 26.98
N SER A 38 -14.83 -20.67 25.68
CA SER A 38 -15.55 -19.63 24.93
C SER A 38 -16.98 -19.41 25.44
N ARG A 39 -17.57 -20.39 26.12
CA ARG A 39 -18.92 -20.33 26.70
C ARG A 39 -18.92 -19.97 28.19
N ALA A 40 -17.74 -19.81 28.80
CA ALA A 40 -17.65 -19.48 30.21
C ALA A 40 -18.10 -18.03 30.46
N SER A 41 -18.90 -17.82 31.51
CA SER A 41 -19.36 -16.50 31.92
C SER A 41 -18.23 -15.64 32.51
N ASP A 42 -17.28 -16.28 33.20
CA ASP A 42 -16.10 -15.63 33.78
C ASP A 42 -14.99 -15.49 32.73
N ARG A 43 -15.00 -14.37 32.02
CA ARG A 43 -14.05 -14.11 30.92
C ARG A 43 -12.59 -14.01 31.36
N PRO A 44 -12.24 -13.29 32.44
CA PRO A 44 -10.86 -13.25 32.93
C PRO A 44 -10.31 -14.65 33.27
N ARG A 45 -11.13 -15.49 33.92
CA ARG A 45 -10.74 -16.87 34.23
C ARG A 45 -10.58 -17.72 32.98
N ALA A 46 -11.45 -17.56 31.98
CA ALA A 46 -11.35 -18.24 30.70
C ALA A 46 -10.06 -17.89 29.97
N VAL A 47 -9.76 -16.60 29.86
CA VAL A 47 -8.52 -16.08 29.26
C VAL A 47 -7.30 -16.65 29.97
N ALA A 48 -7.26 -16.63 31.30
CA ALA A 48 -6.15 -17.18 32.08
C ALA A 48 -5.97 -18.70 31.92
N ALA A 49 -7.07 -19.45 31.78
CA ALA A 49 -7.00 -20.89 31.51
C ALA A 49 -6.44 -21.18 30.11
N VAL A 50 -6.88 -20.44 29.09
CA VAL A 50 -6.36 -20.56 27.72
C VAL A 50 -4.89 -20.10 27.64
N ALA A 51 -4.51 -19.07 28.39
CA ALA A 51 -3.12 -18.59 28.50
C ALA A 51 -2.19 -19.71 28.97
N ARG A 52 -2.49 -20.31 30.13
CA ARG A 52 -1.65 -21.38 30.71
C ARG A 52 -1.46 -22.54 29.74
N ARG A 53 -2.55 -23.03 29.12
CA ARG A 53 -2.46 -24.15 28.17
C ARG A 53 -1.69 -23.78 26.91
N THR A 54 -1.85 -22.55 26.41
CA THR A 54 -1.13 -22.06 25.23
C THR A 54 0.37 -21.94 25.51
N GLU A 55 0.75 -21.36 26.65
CA GLU A 55 2.16 -21.22 27.06
C GLU A 55 2.81 -22.59 27.28
N GLU A 56 2.09 -23.53 27.92
CA GLU A 56 2.56 -24.90 28.07
C GLU A 56 2.77 -25.60 26.72
N ALA A 57 1.84 -25.44 25.77
CA ALA A 57 1.97 -26.00 24.43
C ALA A 57 3.19 -25.44 23.68
N ILE A 58 3.38 -24.11 23.72
CA ILE A 58 4.52 -23.43 23.10
C ILE A 58 5.83 -23.88 23.74
N ARG A 59 5.89 -23.96 25.08
CA ARG A 59 7.10 -24.38 25.79
C ARG A 59 7.52 -25.81 25.44
N ARG A 60 6.54 -26.71 25.27
CA ARG A 60 6.80 -28.14 25.00
C ARG A 60 7.10 -28.43 23.53
N THR A 61 6.42 -27.75 22.61
CA THR A 61 6.43 -28.12 21.18
C THR A 61 6.94 -27.01 20.26
N GLY A 62 7.06 -25.79 20.74
CA GLY A 62 7.29 -24.60 19.91
C GLY A 62 6.06 -24.15 19.13
N ILE A 63 4.93 -24.86 19.20
CA ILE A 63 3.67 -24.51 18.52
C ILE A 63 2.61 -24.28 19.60
N GLY A 64 1.65 -23.39 19.33
CA GLY A 64 0.50 -23.15 20.20
C GLY A 64 -0.53 -24.27 20.13
N LEU A 65 -1.75 -23.95 20.57
CA LEU A 65 -2.86 -24.89 20.59
C LEU A 65 -3.16 -25.45 19.19
N GLN A 66 -3.44 -26.74 19.12
CA GLN A 66 -3.77 -27.43 17.87
C GLN A 66 -5.28 -27.36 17.61
N LEU A 67 -5.72 -26.39 16.81
CA LEU A 67 -7.13 -26.06 16.59
C LEU A 67 -7.56 -26.31 15.12
N SER A 68 -6.78 -27.12 14.40
CA SER A 68 -7.01 -27.41 12.99
C SER A 68 -8.27 -28.27 12.80
N SER A 69 -9.06 -27.98 11.77
CA SER A 69 -10.34 -28.63 11.45
C SER A 69 -11.42 -28.55 12.54
N GLU A 70 -11.22 -27.78 13.61
CA GLU A 70 -12.21 -27.57 14.66
C GLU A 70 -13.28 -26.56 14.23
N ASN A 71 -14.47 -26.67 14.83
CA ASN A 71 -15.58 -25.77 14.54
C ASN A 71 -15.79 -24.75 15.67
N PHE A 72 -15.46 -23.50 15.39
CA PHE A 72 -15.65 -22.35 16.28
C PHE A 72 -16.68 -21.36 15.74
N SER A 73 -17.53 -21.77 14.81
CA SER A 73 -18.51 -20.90 14.18
C SER A 73 -19.43 -20.24 15.22
N GLY A 74 -19.57 -18.92 15.15
CA GLY A 74 -20.39 -18.11 16.06
C GLY A 74 -19.88 -18.02 17.51
N LEU A 75 -18.70 -18.55 17.83
CA LEU A 75 -18.15 -18.48 19.18
C LEU A 75 -17.43 -17.16 19.44
N ASP A 76 -17.46 -16.73 20.69
CA ASP A 76 -16.68 -15.61 21.18
C ASP A 76 -15.32 -16.10 21.73
N LEU A 77 -14.28 -15.84 20.96
CA LEU A 77 -12.86 -16.08 21.23
C LEU A 77 -12.08 -14.77 21.48
N SER A 78 -12.77 -13.65 21.71
CA SER A 78 -12.14 -12.37 22.04
C SER A 78 -11.15 -12.44 23.20
N ASP A 79 -10.06 -11.67 23.10
CA ASP A 79 -9.01 -11.61 24.13
C ASP A 79 -8.28 -12.95 24.40
N PHE A 80 -8.60 -14.03 23.69
CA PHE A 80 -7.94 -15.31 23.92
C PHE A 80 -6.49 -15.28 23.42
N PRO A 81 -5.52 -15.73 24.24
CA PRO A 81 -4.13 -15.82 23.86
C PRO A 81 -3.91 -17.11 23.06
N LEU A 82 -4.08 -17.04 21.75
CA LEU A 82 -3.99 -18.17 20.80
C LEU A 82 -2.68 -18.10 19.98
N ARG A 83 -1.60 -17.62 20.61
CA ARG A 83 -0.30 -17.43 19.96
C ARG A 83 0.18 -18.74 19.34
N ARG A 84 0.69 -18.65 18.11
CA ARG A 84 1.26 -19.79 17.35
C ARG A 84 0.31 -20.98 17.20
N CYS A 85 -1.00 -20.79 17.37
CA CYS A 85 -1.96 -21.87 17.19
C CYS A 85 -2.05 -22.30 15.73
N THR A 86 -2.57 -23.51 15.49
CA THR A 86 -2.91 -23.97 14.14
C THR A 86 -4.42 -23.88 13.93
N LEU A 87 -4.86 -23.10 12.95
CA LEU A 87 -6.26 -22.91 12.56
C LEU A 87 -6.51 -23.40 11.12
N ASN A 88 -5.68 -24.33 10.66
CA ASN A 88 -5.76 -24.85 9.31
C ASN A 88 -7.12 -25.54 9.10
N ARG A 89 -7.87 -25.10 8.10
CA ARG A 89 -9.22 -25.59 7.78
C ARG A 89 -10.21 -25.50 8.95
N ALA A 90 -9.93 -24.66 9.96
CA ALA A 90 -10.87 -24.41 11.04
C ALA A 90 -12.09 -23.64 10.52
N GLN A 91 -13.27 -23.92 11.09
CA GLN A 91 -14.50 -23.20 10.76
C GLN A 91 -14.66 -22.05 11.75
N LEU A 92 -14.52 -20.81 11.28
CA LEU A 92 -14.61 -19.58 12.06
C LEU A 92 -15.76 -18.70 11.57
N TYR A 93 -16.77 -19.29 10.93
CA TYR A 93 -17.89 -18.56 10.34
C TYR A 93 -18.62 -17.75 11.43
N GLY A 94 -18.65 -16.42 11.29
CA GLY A 94 -19.24 -15.53 12.28
C GLY A 94 -18.59 -15.56 13.68
N ALA A 95 -17.40 -16.15 13.82
CA ALA A 95 -16.69 -16.16 15.10
C ALA A 95 -16.14 -14.77 15.44
N THR A 96 -16.11 -14.44 16.73
CA THR A 96 -15.55 -13.18 17.23
C THR A 96 -14.18 -13.44 17.82
N LEU A 97 -13.13 -12.92 17.20
CA LEU A 97 -11.73 -12.99 17.62
C LEU A 97 -11.19 -11.60 17.98
N ASP A 98 -12.07 -10.69 18.39
CA ASP A 98 -11.69 -9.30 18.70
C ASP A 98 -10.64 -9.28 19.82
N ARG A 99 -9.53 -8.56 19.60
CA ARG A 99 -8.38 -8.47 20.51
C ARG A 99 -7.72 -9.81 20.85
N ALA A 100 -8.08 -10.90 20.16
CA ALA A 100 -7.40 -12.18 20.32
C ALA A 100 -5.94 -12.06 19.87
N ASP A 101 -5.07 -12.82 20.52
CA ASP A 101 -3.66 -12.84 20.18
C ASP A 101 -3.35 -14.08 19.35
N LEU A 102 -3.31 -13.91 18.04
CA LEU A 102 -3.01 -14.93 17.02
C LEU A 102 -1.59 -14.73 16.47
N SER A 103 -0.70 -14.09 17.23
CA SER A 103 0.66 -13.82 16.76
C SER A 103 1.38 -15.12 16.41
N GLY A 104 1.92 -15.21 15.20
CA GLY A 104 2.56 -16.41 14.67
C GLY A 104 1.62 -17.59 14.39
N ALA A 105 0.30 -17.39 14.39
CA ALA A 105 -0.66 -18.44 14.10
C ALA A 105 -0.59 -18.89 12.63
N ASN A 106 -0.98 -20.14 12.40
CA ASN A 106 -1.07 -20.72 11.06
C ASN A 106 -2.54 -20.77 10.61
N LEU A 107 -2.88 -20.05 9.55
CA LEU A 107 -4.21 -19.90 8.97
C LEU A 107 -4.17 -20.31 7.50
N ILE A 108 -4.25 -21.62 7.23
CA ILE A 108 -4.36 -22.15 5.86
C ILE A 108 -5.81 -22.55 5.58
N CYS A 109 -6.41 -21.87 4.60
CA CYS A 109 -7.80 -22.08 4.18
C CYS A 109 -8.85 -22.19 5.33
N PRO A 110 -8.83 -21.30 6.35
CA PRO A 110 -9.90 -21.24 7.35
C PRO A 110 -11.19 -20.70 6.74
N GLY A 111 -12.33 -21.15 7.26
CA GLY A 111 -13.64 -20.56 6.93
C GLY A 111 -13.87 -19.28 7.73
N LEU A 112 -13.53 -18.11 7.16
CA LEU A 112 -13.56 -16.81 7.86
C LEU A 112 -14.81 -15.96 7.60
N GLU A 113 -15.78 -16.45 6.82
CA GLU A 113 -16.93 -15.63 6.42
C GLU A 113 -17.60 -14.96 7.63
N ARG A 114 -17.77 -13.63 7.58
CA ARG A 114 -18.35 -12.80 8.65
C ARG A 114 -17.64 -12.87 10.01
N ALA A 115 -16.42 -13.39 10.08
CA ALA A 115 -15.63 -13.38 11.30
C ALA A 115 -15.16 -11.95 11.65
N SER A 116 -15.02 -11.68 12.95
CA SER A 116 -14.48 -10.42 13.47
C SER A 116 -13.10 -10.64 14.09
N PHE A 117 -12.16 -9.76 13.77
CA PHE A 117 -10.77 -9.72 14.21
C PHE A 117 -10.41 -8.31 14.70
N ARG A 118 -11.38 -7.55 15.24
CA ARG A 118 -11.15 -6.15 15.60
C ARG A 118 -10.06 -6.03 16.65
N GLY A 119 -9.02 -5.26 16.37
CA GLY A 119 -7.87 -5.12 17.29
C GLY A 119 -7.10 -6.43 17.55
N ALA A 120 -7.36 -7.51 16.80
CA ALA A 120 -6.66 -8.76 16.95
C ALA A 120 -5.18 -8.62 16.51
N LYS A 121 -4.31 -9.42 17.12
CA LYS A 121 -2.89 -9.47 16.76
C LYS A 121 -2.63 -10.71 15.92
N LEU A 122 -2.37 -10.53 14.63
CA LEU A 122 -1.94 -11.56 13.68
C LEU A 122 -0.51 -11.29 13.20
N ASP A 123 0.31 -10.64 14.04
CA ASP A 123 1.70 -10.34 13.71
C ASP A 123 2.47 -11.65 13.46
N CYS A 124 3.28 -11.68 12.39
CA CYS A 124 4.03 -12.87 11.98
C CYS A 124 3.17 -14.11 11.68
N ALA A 125 1.85 -13.95 11.49
CA ALA A 125 0.98 -15.06 11.11
C ALA A 125 1.31 -15.56 9.69
N TYR A 126 0.99 -16.83 9.44
CA TYR A 126 1.00 -17.44 8.12
C TYR A 126 -0.44 -17.54 7.64
N MET A 127 -0.79 -16.82 6.57
CA MET A 127 -2.16 -16.61 6.10
C MET A 127 -2.32 -17.03 4.63
N HIS A 128 -1.83 -18.19 4.27
CA HIS A 128 -1.83 -18.64 2.89
C HIS A 128 -3.24 -19.02 2.40
N ALA A 129 -3.61 -18.52 1.21
CA ALA A 129 -4.86 -18.84 0.53
C ALA A 129 -6.10 -18.70 1.41
N ILE A 130 -6.21 -17.60 2.16
CA ILE A 130 -7.43 -17.30 2.93
C ILE A 130 -8.50 -16.68 2.03
N ALA A 131 -9.76 -17.05 2.25
CA ALA A 131 -10.91 -16.42 1.62
C ALA A 131 -11.71 -15.67 2.70
N ALA A 132 -11.37 -14.41 2.91
CA ALA A 132 -12.03 -13.53 3.85
C ALA A 132 -13.18 -12.81 3.14
N GLN A 133 -14.41 -13.09 3.55
CA GLN A 133 -15.61 -12.47 3.00
C GLN A 133 -16.39 -11.78 4.11
N VAL A 134 -16.61 -10.47 3.95
CA VAL A 134 -17.39 -9.64 4.90
C VAL A 134 -16.83 -9.73 6.33
N CYS A 135 -15.52 -9.90 6.45
CA CYS A 135 -14.83 -9.95 7.75
C CYS A 135 -14.50 -8.54 8.25
N ASN A 136 -14.31 -8.40 9.56
CA ASN A 136 -13.86 -7.16 10.17
C ASN A 136 -12.44 -7.32 10.74
N PHE A 137 -11.47 -6.57 10.21
CA PHE A 137 -10.09 -6.48 10.68
C PHE A 137 -9.76 -5.06 11.18
N ASP A 138 -10.76 -4.25 11.52
CA ASP A 138 -10.54 -2.88 11.97
C ASP A 138 -9.58 -2.86 13.17
N ASP A 139 -8.59 -1.98 13.13
CA ASP A 139 -7.56 -1.83 14.15
C ASP A 139 -6.69 -3.09 14.40
N ALA A 140 -6.84 -4.14 13.58
CA ALA A 140 -6.03 -5.35 13.68
C ALA A 140 -4.57 -5.10 13.28
N SER A 141 -3.66 -5.88 13.87
CA SER A 141 -2.24 -5.86 13.54
C SER A 141 -1.89 -7.12 12.76
N LEU A 142 -1.46 -6.95 11.51
CA LEU A 142 -0.99 -7.98 10.59
C LEU A 142 0.46 -7.66 10.17
N ARG A 143 1.28 -7.19 11.12
CA ARG A 143 2.66 -6.80 10.81
C ARG A 143 3.52 -8.01 10.58
N ASN A 144 4.45 -7.90 9.64
CA ASN A 144 5.40 -8.96 9.30
C ASN A 144 4.71 -10.31 9.00
N VAL A 145 3.46 -10.31 8.51
CA VAL A 145 2.81 -11.54 8.03
C VAL A 145 3.75 -12.22 7.04
N VAL A 146 4.01 -13.50 7.29
CA VAL A 146 5.07 -14.26 6.62
C VAL A 146 4.66 -14.65 5.21
N ASP A 147 3.38 -14.96 5.02
CA ASP A 147 2.83 -15.30 3.72
C ASP A 147 1.33 -15.03 3.72
N ALA A 148 0.86 -14.19 2.81
CA ALA A 148 -0.55 -14.02 2.48
C ALA A 148 -0.83 -14.29 1.00
N THR A 149 0.03 -15.05 0.32
CA THR A 149 -0.11 -15.33 -1.11
C THR A 149 -1.43 -16.02 -1.43
N GLY A 150 -2.05 -15.56 -2.52
CA GLY A 150 -3.36 -16.06 -2.97
C GLY A 150 -4.53 -15.72 -2.05
N SER A 151 -4.33 -14.85 -1.05
CA SER A 151 -5.41 -14.43 -0.17
C SER A 151 -6.39 -13.51 -0.87
N LEU A 152 -7.67 -13.79 -0.68
CA LEU A 152 -8.80 -13.03 -1.19
C LEU A 152 -9.51 -12.34 -0.03
N PHE A 153 -9.59 -11.01 -0.10
CA PHE A 153 -10.44 -10.20 0.75
C PHE A 153 -11.56 -9.60 -0.10
N HIS A 154 -12.80 -9.90 0.28
CA HIS A 154 -13.98 -9.40 -0.41
C HIS A 154 -14.97 -8.77 0.58
N GLY A 155 -15.26 -7.49 0.42
CA GLY A 155 -16.22 -6.78 1.29
C GLY A 155 -15.74 -6.63 2.74
N CYS A 156 -14.44 -6.76 3.01
CA CYS A 156 -13.89 -6.70 4.35
C CYS A 156 -13.69 -5.25 4.82
N SER A 157 -13.90 -5.01 6.12
CA SER A 157 -13.47 -3.77 6.78
C SER A 157 -12.05 -3.98 7.31
N MET A 158 -11.13 -3.10 6.95
CA MET A 158 -9.71 -3.11 7.31
C MET A 158 -9.27 -1.69 7.71
N LYS A 159 -10.12 -0.97 8.46
CA LYS A 159 -9.84 0.41 8.84
C LYS A 159 -8.73 0.46 9.86
N ARG A 160 -7.72 1.32 9.65
CA ARG A 160 -6.55 1.45 10.53
C ARG A 160 -5.79 0.13 10.77
N THR A 161 -6.01 -0.86 9.91
CA THR A 161 -5.31 -2.14 9.98
C THR A 161 -3.85 -1.95 9.60
N ARG A 162 -2.97 -2.66 10.28
CA ARG A 162 -1.52 -2.55 10.09
C ARG A 162 -0.95 -3.75 9.35
N PHE A 163 -0.43 -3.51 8.16
CA PHE A 163 0.25 -4.47 7.29
C PHE A 163 1.75 -4.15 7.15
N ASP A 164 2.35 -3.49 8.15
CA ASP A 164 3.76 -3.07 8.09
C ASP A 164 4.66 -4.29 7.80
N ASN A 165 5.50 -4.19 6.77
CA ASN A 165 6.41 -5.25 6.30
C ASN A 165 5.74 -6.62 6.04
N ALA A 166 4.43 -6.64 5.78
CA ALA A 166 3.72 -7.89 5.48
C ALA A 166 4.04 -8.38 4.07
N MET A 167 4.21 -9.70 3.92
CA MET A 167 4.31 -10.37 2.62
C MET A 167 2.92 -10.62 2.07
N LEU A 168 2.45 -9.70 1.21
CA LEU A 168 1.12 -9.68 0.61
C LEU A 168 1.16 -9.94 -0.90
N SER A 169 2.16 -10.67 -1.40
CA SER A 169 2.32 -10.92 -2.83
C SER A 169 1.11 -11.65 -3.41
N GLY A 170 0.58 -11.18 -4.54
CA GLY A 170 -0.60 -11.76 -5.17
C GLY A 170 -1.89 -11.60 -4.37
N LEU A 171 -1.96 -10.64 -3.45
CA LEU A 171 -3.17 -10.31 -2.69
C LEU A 171 -4.28 -9.86 -3.64
N LEU A 172 -5.49 -10.35 -3.40
CA LEU A 172 -6.70 -9.93 -4.09
C LEU A 172 -7.61 -9.20 -3.11
N ALA A 173 -7.74 -7.88 -3.26
CA ALA A 173 -8.64 -7.07 -2.45
C ALA A 173 -9.75 -6.48 -3.34
N TYR A 174 -11.01 -6.86 -3.05
CA TYR A 174 -12.20 -6.41 -3.75
C TYR A 174 -13.19 -5.77 -2.79
N GLN A 175 -13.65 -4.56 -3.09
CA GLN A 175 -14.73 -3.90 -2.34
C GLN A 175 -14.46 -3.79 -0.83
N CYS A 176 -13.17 -3.67 -0.46
CA CYS A 176 -12.76 -3.58 0.93
C CYS A 176 -12.62 -2.12 1.37
N ASP A 177 -12.86 -1.85 2.66
CA ASP A 177 -12.60 -0.54 3.26
C ASP A 177 -11.32 -0.59 4.09
N ALA A 178 -10.20 -0.21 3.48
CA ALA A 178 -8.88 -0.12 4.08
C ALA A 178 -8.47 1.34 4.33
N SER A 179 -9.44 2.19 4.69
CA SER A 179 -9.18 3.58 5.04
C SER A 179 -8.23 3.67 6.24
N TYR A 180 -7.23 4.54 6.15
CA TYR A 180 -6.17 4.71 7.17
C TYR A 180 -5.33 3.45 7.44
N ALA A 181 -5.41 2.42 6.58
CA ALA A 181 -4.55 1.25 6.72
C ALA A 181 -3.09 1.59 6.41
N VAL A 182 -2.17 0.85 7.05
CA VAL A 182 -0.72 1.09 6.94
C VAL A 182 -0.05 -0.11 6.28
N PHE A 183 0.42 0.05 5.06
CA PHE A 183 1.16 -0.92 4.24
C PHE A 183 2.63 -0.54 4.13
N ASP A 184 3.18 0.16 5.13
CA ASP A 184 4.55 0.66 5.09
C ASP A 184 5.55 -0.50 5.02
N GLY A 185 6.41 -0.49 4.00
CA GLY A 185 7.37 -1.57 3.73
C GLY A 185 6.75 -2.89 3.28
N ALA A 186 5.44 -2.96 3.07
CA ALA A 186 4.76 -4.19 2.66
C ALA A 186 5.14 -4.62 1.23
N GLU A 187 5.10 -5.92 0.98
CA GLU A 187 5.35 -6.50 -0.34
C GLU A 187 4.03 -6.85 -1.01
N LEU A 188 3.63 -6.08 -2.02
CA LEU A 188 2.36 -6.28 -2.73
C LEU A 188 2.55 -6.79 -4.16
N GLN A 189 3.67 -7.46 -4.47
CA GLN A 189 4.02 -7.82 -5.85
C GLN A 189 2.89 -8.63 -6.52
N GLY A 190 2.43 -8.18 -7.69
CA GLY A 190 1.33 -8.82 -8.44
C GLY A 190 -0.06 -8.71 -7.80
N SER A 191 -0.24 -7.88 -6.78
CA SER A 191 -1.52 -7.74 -6.08
C SER A 191 -2.52 -6.93 -6.90
N THR A 192 -3.80 -7.27 -6.75
CA THR A 192 -4.91 -6.55 -7.37
C THR A 192 -5.78 -5.90 -6.28
N ILE A 193 -5.95 -4.59 -6.39
CA ILE A 193 -6.83 -3.80 -5.54
C ILE A 193 -7.92 -3.20 -6.43
N ASN A 194 -9.16 -3.61 -6.19
CA ASN A 194 -10.29 -3.24 -7.03
C ASN A 194 -11.47 -2.76 -6.18
N GLU A 195 -12.05 -1.63 -6.57
CA GLU A 195 -13.25 -1.08 -5.93
C GLU A 195 -13.10 -0.87 -4.41
N CYS A 196 -11.87 -0.66 -3.93
CA CYS A 196 -11.60 -0.49 -2.50
C CYS A 196 -11.62 0.98 -2.07
N PHE A 197 -11.76 1.20 -0.77
CA PHE A 197 -11.53 2.50 -0.13
C PHE A 197 -10.16 2.49 0.54
N LEU A 198 -9.22 3.29 0.03
CA LEU A 198 -7.87 3.47 0.54
C LEU A 198 -7.62 4.93 0.95
N SER A 199 -8.67 5.61 1.39
CA SER A 199 -8.56 7.00 1.83
C SER A 199 -7.57 7.12 2.99
N SER A 200 -6.57 7.98 2.83
CA SER A 200 -5.48 8.18 3.81
C SER A 200 -4.68 6.91 4.13
N ALA A 201 -4.70 5.90 3.28
CA ALA A 201 -3.85 4.72 3.44
C ALA A 201 -2.38 5.05 3.14
N SER A 202 -1.47 4.34 3.79
CA SER A 202 -0.03 4.54 3.66
C SER A 202 0.61 3.32 2.99
N PHE A 203 1.41 3.54 1.95
CA PHE A 203 2.21 2.55 1.22
C PHE A 203 3.68 3.01 1.17
N ARG A 204 4.16 3.65 2.24
CA ARG A 204 5.50 4.23 2.25
C ARG A 204 6.52 3.11 2.15
N PHE A 205 7.52 3.26 1.29
CA PHE A 205 8.56 2.25 1.09
C PHE A 205 8.04 0.87 0.64
N ALA A 206 6.77 0.76 0.23
CA ALA A 206 6.17 -0.51 -0.19
C ALA A 206 6.76 -0.99 -1.52
N LYS A 207 6.77 -2.31 -1.73
CA LYS A 207 7.15 -2.94 -2.99
C LYS A 207 5.89 -3.17 -3.84
N LEU A 208 5.79 -2.46 -4.96
CA LEU A 208 4.58 -2.32 -5.77
C LEU A 208 4.70 -2.90 -7.19
N SER A 209 5.67 -3.78 -7.42
CA SER A 209 5.86 -4.40 -8.73
C SER A 209 4.60 -5.11 -9.20
N GLN A 210 4.15 -4.78 -10.42
CA GLN A 210 2.97 -5.38 -11.06
C GLN A 210 1.66 -5.23 -10.27
N VAL A 211 1.57 -4.25 -9.38
CA VAL A 211 0.34 -3.95 -8.65
C VAL A 211 -0.66 -3.28 -9.59
N THR A 212 -1.90 -3.78 -9.56
CA THR A 212 -3.02 -3.19 -10.31
C THR A 212 -4.05 -2.60 -9.36
N ILE A 213 -4.25 -1.28 -9.46
CA ILE A 213 -5.26 -0.53 -8.70
C ILE A 213 -6.33 -0.02 -9.66
N THR A 214 -7.57 -0.44 -9.46
CA THR A 214 -8.69 -0.09 -10.33
C THR A 214 -9.90 0.38 -9.54
N LYS A 215 -10.59 1.42 -10.02
CA LYS A 215 -11.85 1.92 -9.41
C LYS A 215 -11.79 2.16 -7.90
N THR A 216 -10.61 2.49 -7.39
CA THR A 216 -10.33 2.59 -5.95
C THR A 216 -10.31 4.06 -5.53
N TYR A 217 -10.78 4.35 -4.31
CA TYR A 217 -10.64 5.68 -3.71
C TYR A 217 -9.24 5.82 -3.09
N LEU A 218 -8.41 6.68 -3.66
CA LEU A 218 -7.02 6.92 -3.27
C LEU A 218 -6.80 8.32 -2.67
N ALA A 219 -7.86 8.98 -2.23
CA ALA A 219 -7.76 10.32 -1.66
C ALA A 219 -6.81 10.33 -0.45
N ALA A 220 -5.85 11.24 -0.44
CA ALA A 220 -4.79 11.38 0.56
C ALA A 220 -3.93 10.10 0.78
N CYS A 221 -3.94 9.16 -0.16
CA CYS A 221 -3.11 7.97 -0.10
C CYS A 221 -1.65 8.31 -0.35
N SER A 222 -0.71 7.65 0.34
CA SER A 222 0.73 7.92 0.19
C SER A 222 1.50 6.72 -0.33
N PHE A 223 2.17 6.90 -1.46
CA PHE A 223 3.16 6.00 -2.05
C PHE A 223 4.59 6.55 -1.89
N PHE A 224 4.81 7.40 -0.88
CA PHE A 224 6.09 8.08 -0.67
C PHE A 224 7.26 7.08 -0.60
N GLN A 225 8.30 7.31 -1.41
CA GLN A 225 9.50 6.45 -1.50
C GLN A 225 9.21 4.95 -1.73
N SER A 226 8.03 4.61 -2.26
CA SER A 226 7.72 3.26 -2.71
C SER A 226 8.54 2.89 -3.94
N LYS A 227 8.68 1.59 -4.19
CA LYS A 227 9.45 1.06 -5.31
C LYS A 227 8.69 -0.05 -6.01
N GLY A 228 8.77 -0.11 -7.34
CA GLY A 228 8.19 -1.22 -8.09
C GLY A 228 7.95 -0.86 -9.54
N ASP A 229 8.15 -1.82 -10.42
CA ASP A 229 7.90 -1.69 -11.84
C ASP A 229 6.45 -1.99 -12.21
N CYS A 230 5.94 -1.34 -13.25
CA CYS A 230 4.62 -1.61 -13.81
C CYS A 230 3.45 -1.42 -12.82
N LEU A 231 3.55 -0.49 -11.86
CA LEU A 231 2.40 -0.07 -11.06
C LEU A 231 1.34 0.53 -11.99
N SER A 232 0.11 0.03 -11.92
CA SER A 232 -0.97 0.43 -12.81
C SER A 232 -2.17 0.96 -12.02
N ILE A 233 -2.39 2.27 -12.07
CA ILE A 233 -3.56 2.94 -11.49
C ILE A 233 -4.49 3.35 -12.63
N VAL A 234 -5.65 2.69 -12.72
CA VAL A 234 -6.58 2.84 -13.84
C VAL A 234 -7.97 3.18 -13.36
N ARG A 235 -8.52 4.30 -13.83
CA ARG A 235 -9.85 4.82 -13.47
C ARG A 235 -10.08 4.84 -11.95
N PRO A 236 -9.18 5.44 -11.14
CA PRO A 236 -9.45 5.60 -9.72
C PRO A 236 -10.67 6.50 -9.52
N THR A 237 -11.40 6.30 -8.42
CA THR A 237 -12.61 7.09 -8.14
C THR A 237 -12.27 8.49 -7.63
N SER A 238 -11.18 8.61 -6.86
CA SER A 238 -10.57 9.88 -6.46
C SER A 238 -9.09 9.65 -6.19
N VAL A 239 -8.25 10.64 -6.53
CA VAL A 239 -6.82 10.67 -6.19
C VAL A 239 -6.44 11.98 -5.52
N ASP A 240 -7.41 12.71 -4.96
CA ASP A 240 -7.13 14.04 -4.40
C ASP A 240 -6.19 13.95 -3.21
N GLY A 241 -5.04 14.61 -3.31
CA GLY A 241 -3.97 14.55 -2.31
C GLY A 241 -3.13 13.28 -2.39
N LEU A 242 -3.15 12.55 -3.51
CA LEU A 242 -2.29 11.40 -3.73
C LEU A 242 -0.81 11.83 -3.69
N VAL A 243 0.01 11.09 -2.95
CA VAL A 243 1.45 11.36 -2.81
C VAL A 243 2.25 10.27 -3.51
N LEU A 244 3.04 10.65 -4.50
CA LEU A 244 4.00 9.82 -5.26
C LEU A 244 5.45 10.31 -5.06
N GLU A 245 5.69 11.21 -4.10
CA GLU A 245 6.98 11.86 -3.89
C GLU A 245 8.11 10.85 -3.61
N GLY A 246 9.23 11.03 -4.32
CA GLY A 246 10.43 10.20 -4.20
C GLY A 246 10.24 8.72 -4.54
N ALA A 247 9.10 8.33 -5.10
CA ALA A 247 8.85 6.95 -5.50
C ALA A 247 9.68 6.58 -6.74
N HIS A 248 10.08 5.31 -6.84
CA HIS A 248 10.77 4.77 -8.01
C HIS A 248 9.88 3.74 -8.70
N LEU A 249 9.18 4.21 -9.74
CA LEU A 249 8.07 3.54 -10.41
C LEU A 249 8.28 3.49 -11.94
N PRO A 250 9.28 2.73 -12.44
CA PRO A 250 9.45 2.54 -13.87
C PRO A 250 8.20 1.87 -14.48
N TYR A 251 7.84 2.26 -15.69
CA TYR A 251 6.61 1.81 -16.38
C TYR A 251 5.30 2.12 -15.61
N LEU A 252 5.30 3.16 -14.77
CA LEU A 252 4.09 3.63 -14.08
C LEU A 252 2.98 3.93 -15.10
N ARG A 253 1.81 3.33 -14.90
CA ARG A 253 0.60 3.64 -15.69
C ARG A 253 -0.39 4.41 -14.85
N LEU A 254 -0.68 5.65 -15.25
CA LEU A 254 -1.79 6.47 -14.76
C LEU A 254 -2.78 6.69 -15.90
N SER A 255 -3.90 5.95 -15.89
CA SER A 255 -4.92 6.04 -16.93
C SER A 255 -6.23 6.57 -16.39
N LYS A 256 -6.76 7.62 -17.02
CA LYS A 256 -8.03 8.25 -16.63
C LYS A 256 -8.04 8.67 -15.17
N VAL A 257 -6.92 9.23 -14.73
CA VAL A 257 -6.74 9.75 -13.38
C VAL A 257 -7.13 11.22 -13.37
N SER A 258 -7.86 11.68 -12.36
CA SER A 258 -8.23 13.09 -12.21
C SER A 258 -8.19 13.49 -10.75
N GLY A 259 -7.37 14.50 -10.42
CA GLY A 259 -7.26 15.04 -9.07
C GLY A 259 -5.88 15.61 -8.78
N ARG A 260 -5.69 16.15 -7.58
CA ARG A 260 -4.40 16.74 -7.18
C ARG A 260 -3.41 15.67 -6.75
N ILE A 261 -2.26 15.61 -7.40
CA ILE A 261 -1.19 14.65 -7.11
C ILE A 261 0.12 15.40 -6.83
N THR A 262 0.82 15.00 -5.77
CA THR A 262 2.17 15.47 -5.45
C THR A 262 3.18 14.39 -5.81
N ALA A 263 4.17 14.70 -6.63
CA ALA A 263 5.09 13.74 -7.24
C ALA A 263 6.51 14.33 -7.39
N ARG A 264 6.93 15.15 -6.43
CA ARG A 264 8.27 15.72 -6.38
C ARG A 264 9.33 14.61 -6.32
N ALA A 265 10.36 14.74 -7.15
CA ALA A 265 11.43 13.75 -7.31
C ALA A 265 10.93 12.32 -7.61
N LEU A 266 9.75 12.18 -8.23
CA LEU A 266 9.26 10.89 -8.75
C LEU A 266 10.20 10.39 -9.85
N SER A 267 10.70 9.17 -9.73
CA SER A 267 11.40 8.49 -10.83
C SER A 267 10.45 7.51 -11.50
N ALA A 268 9.97 7.86 -12.69
CA ALA A 268 9.02 7.06 -13.47
C ALA A 268 9.40 7.05 -14.97
N PRO A 269 10.56 6.47 -15.34
CA PRO A 269 10.91 6.30 -16.75
C PRO A 269 9.90 5.36 -17.43
N PHE A 270 9.65 5.60 -18.72
CA PHE A 270 8.68 4.87 -19.53
C PHE A 270 7.23 4.94 -19.01
N ALA A 271 6.90 5.93 -18.18
CA ALA A 271 5.54 6.11 -17.66
C ALA A 271 4.51 6.31 -18.77
N ASP A 272 3.29 5.82 -18.56
CA ASP A 272 2.15 6.02 -19.44
C ASP A 272 1.04 6.77 -18.68
N LEU A 273 0.84 8.04 -19.02
CA LEU A 273 -0.06 8.96 -18.31
C LEU A 273 -1.38 9.24 -19.06
N HIS A 274 -1.71 8.44 -20.07
CA HIS A 274 -2.77 8.76 -21.04
C HIS A 274 -4.16 9.08 -20.44
N LEU A 275 -4.87 10.00 -21.10
CA LEU A 275 -6.25 10.39 -20.78
C LEU A 275 -6.46 10.89 -19.34
N SER A 276 -5.40 11.40 -18.69
CA SER A 276 -5.44 11.85 -17.30
C SER A 276 -5.53 13.38 -17.20
N ASN A 277 -6.28 13.86 -16.19
CA ASN A 277 -6.26 15.24 -15.75
C ASN A 277 -5.31 15.39 -14.56
N LEU A 278 -4.09 15.83 -14.87
CA LEU A 278 -2.98 16.06 -13.96
C LEU A 278 -2.67 17.56 -13.85
N SER A 279 -3.71 18.40 -13.98
CA SER A 279 -3.56 19.85 -13.80
C SER A 279 -3.04 20.16 -12.40
N ARG A 280 -2.09 21.10 -12.30
CA ARG A 280 -1.40 21.49 -11.06
C ARG A 280 -0.66 20.34 -10.36
N MET A 281 -0.32 19.28 -11.08
CA MET A 281 0.50 18.21 -10.52
C MET A 281 1.91 18.74 -10.21
N GLU A 282 2.43 18.38 -9.03
CA GLU A 282 3.78 18.75 -8.62
C GLU A 282 4.77 17.68 -9.08
N LEU A 283 5.51 17.95 -10.15
CA LEU A 283 6.51 17.08 -10.77
C LEU A 283 7.92 17.70 -10.72
N GLU A 284 8.19 18.56 -9.73
CA GLU A 284 9.51 19.17 -9.54
C GLU A 284 10.58 18.08 -9.44
N GLN A 285 11.64 18.18 -10.25
CA GLN A 285 12.73 17.21 -10.35
C GLN A 285 12.29 15.76 -10.67
N ALA A 286 11.09 15.57 -11.23
CA ALA A 286 10.63 14.24 -11.62
C ALA A 286 11.41 13.72 -12.84
N GLU A 287 11.70 12.42 -12.87
CA GLU A 287 12.29 11.72 -14.00
C GLU A 287 11.17 11.00 -14.78
N LEU A 288 10.93 11.48 -15.99
CA LEU A 288 9.89 11.03 -16.93
C LEU A 288 10.54 10.71 -18.30
N THR A 289 11.77 10.22 -18.28
CA THR A 289 12.50 9.78 -19.48
C THR A 289 11.66 8.77 -20.26
N ASP A 290 11.54 8.95 -21.58
CA ASP A 290 10.74 8.12 -22.48
C ASP A 290 9.26 7.96 -22.07
N ALA A 291 8.72 8.86 -21.25
CA ALA A 291 7.32 8.82 -20.86
C ALA A 291 6.39 9.10 -22.05
N ARG A 292 5.23 8.46 -22.03
CA ARG A 292 4.14 8.61 -23.01
C ARG A 292 2.99 9.38 -22.38
N LEU A 293 2.74 10.56 -22.94
CA LEU A 293 1.66 11.44 -22.57
C LEU A 293 0.76 11.63 -23.80
N LEU A 294 -0.44 11.08 -23.74
CA LEU A 294 -1.45 11.21 -24.80
C LEU A 294 -2.73 11.78 -24.19
N SER A 295 -3.17 12.94 -24.70
CA SER A 295 -4.41 13.59 -24.24
C SER A 295 -4.43 13.82 -22.72
N VAL A 296 -3.32 14.32 -22.19
CA VAL A 296 -3.13 14.63 -20.77
C VAL A 296 -3.31 16.13 -20.54
N ASN A 297 -4.02 16.50 -19.48
CA ASN A 297 -4.04 17.87 -19.00
C ASN A 297 -2.97 18.06 -17.92
N LEU A 298 -1.95 18.86 -18.20
CA LEU A 298 -0.87 19.29 -17.33
C LEU A 298 -0.89 20.82 -17.13
N SER A 299 -2.05 21.46 -17.31
CA SER A 299 -2.18 22.92 -17.12
C SER A 299 -1.77 23.31 -15.70
N ASP A 300 -1.01 24.39 -15.57
CA ASP A 300 -0.41 24.86 -14.32
C ASP A 300 0.47 23.82 -13.59
N ALA A 301 0.92 22.73 -14.24
CA ALA A 301 1.78 21.73 -13.60
C ALA A 301 3.18 22.29 -13.34
N ASN A 302 3.78 21.90 -12.20
CA ASN A 302 5.14 22.27 -11.85
C ASN A 302 6.10 21.16 -12.32
N LEU A 303 6.84 21.39 -13.40
CA LEU A 303 7.83 20.48 -14.00
C LEU A 303 9.25 21.05 -13.85
N VAL A 304 9.49 21.94 -12.88
CA VAL A 304 10.78 22.61 -12.71
C VAL A 304 11.89 21.57 -12.50
N GLY A 305 12.91 21.61 -13.35
CA GLY A 305 14.03 20.66 -13.29
C GLY A 305 13.67 19.21 -13.63
N ALA A 306 12.48 18.93 -14.17
CA ALA A 306 12.10 17.58 -14.57
C ALA A 306 12.96 17.06 -15.74
N VAL A 307 13.12 15.74 -15.84
CA VAL A 307 13.83 15.06 -16.93
C VAL A 307 12.81 14.39 -17.84
N LEU A 308 12.64 14.94 -19.05
CA LEU A 308 11.67 14.54 -20.09
C LEU A 308 12.39 14.08 -21.36
N ASN A 309 13.62 13.58 -21.24
CA ASN A 309 14.41 13.14 -22.39
C ASN A 309 13.67 12.00 -23.11
N GLY A 310 13.51 12.10 -24.44
CA GLY A 310 12.77 11.12 -25.25
C GLY A 310 11.26 11.05 -25.01
N ALA A 311 10.70 11.86 -24.10
CA ALA A 311 9.28 11.82 -23.79
C ALA A 311 8.43 12.20 -25.02
N SER A 312 7.31 11.52 -25.19
CA SER A 312 6.33 11.78 -26.23
C SER A 312 5.08 12.41 -25.63
N ILE A 313 4.84 13.67 -25.97
CA ILE A 313 3.70 14.48 -25.53
C ILE A 313 2.84 14.76 -26.76
N ARG A 314 1.66 14.15 -26.84
CA ARG A 314 0.76 14.31 -27.98
C ARG A 314 -0.64 14.72 -27.54
N SER A 315 -1.19 15.72 -28.22
CA SER A 315 -2.56 16.21 -27.96
C SER A 315 -2.80 16.60 -26.51
N CYS A 316 -1.78 17.14 -25.82
CA CYS A 316 -1.82 17.49 -24.41
C CYS A 316 -2.06 18.99 -24.19
N GLN A 317 -2.46 19.35 -22.96
CA GLN A 317 -2.59 20.74 -22.50
C GLN A 317 -1.51 21.02 -21.46
N LEU A 318 -0.63 21.97 -21.71
CA LEU A 318 0.42 22.41 -20.78
C LEU A 318 0.36 23.92 -20.56
N ASP A 319 -0.83 24.52 -20.68
CA ASP A 319 -1.02 25.96 -20.51
C ASP A 319 -0.63 26.37 -19.08
N GLY A 320 0.24 27.38 -18.95
CA GLY A 320 0.77 27.85 -17.67
C GLY A 320 1.74 26.88 -16.96
N ALA A 321 2.07 25.73 -17.56
CA ALA A 321 3.00 24.77 -16.96
C ALA A 321 4.42 25.35 -16.83
N ASP A 322 5.10 25.01 -15.74
CA ASP A 322 6.46 25.48 -15.46
C ASP A 322 7.48 24.39 -15.77
N LEU A 323 8.10 24.45 -16.96
CA LEU A 323 9.19 23.57 -17.41
C LEU A 323 10.57 24.24 -17.22
N SER A 324 10.68 25.25 -16.35
CA SER A 324 11.95 25.95 -16.14
C SER A 324 13.04 25.00 -15.68
N ARG A 325 14.22 25.09 -16.31
CA ARG A 325 15.39 24.23 -16.06
C ARG A 325 15.16 22.73 -16.32
N ALA A 326 14.04 22.34 -16.92
CA ALA A 326 13.81 20.94 -17.30
C ALA A 326 14.71 20.53 -18.47
N SER A 327 14.99 19.23 -18.58
CA SER A 327 15.71 18.62 -19.70
C SER A 327 14.72 17.87 -20.58
N GLY A 328 14.82 18.02 -21.89
CA GLY A 328 13.97 17.36 -22.88
C GLY A 328 14.76 17.04 -24.15
N GLU A 329 15.91 16.38 -24.01
CA GLU A 329 16.67 15.95 -25.18
C GLU A 329 15.85 14.97 -26.01
N SER A 330 15.70 15.23 -27.30
CA SER A 330 14.84 14.46 -28.22
C SER A 330 13.37 14.36 -27.79
N ILE A 331 12.87 15.30 -26.98
CA ILE A 331 11.45 15.37 -26.62
C ILE A 331 10.60 15.62 -27.87
N SER A 332 9.45 14.96 -27.96
CA SER A 332 8.49 15.14 -29.05
C SER A 332 7.19 15.68 -28.50
N ILE A 333 6.84 16.91 -28.88
CA ILE A 333 5.60 17.59 -28.52
C ILE A 333 4.80 17.85 -29.80
N ILE A 334 3.61 17.25 -29.92
CA ILE A 334 2.80 17.31 -31.14
C ILE A 334 1.36 17.68 -30.78
N GLU A 335 0.73 18.57 -31.57
CA GLU A 335 -0.70 18.90 -31.48
C GLU A 335 -1.13 19.36 -30.07
N SER A 336 -0.25 20.07 -29.33
CA SER A 336 -0.44 20.38 -27.90
C SER A 336 -0.49 21.89 -27.62
N THR A 337 -1.20 22.30 -26.57
CA THR A 337 -1.22 23.70 -26.13
C THR A 337 -0.19 23.95 -25.03
N MET A 338 0.54 25.05 -25.11
CA MET A 338 1.61 25.44 -24.19
C MET A 338 1.57 26.96 -23.95
N ARG A 339 0.37 27.55 -23.89
CA ARG A 339 0.20 28.99 -23.74
C ARG A 339 0.70 29.46 -22.38
N ALA A 340 1.45 30.55 -22.34
CA ALA A 340 2.06 31.06 -21.12
C ALA A 340 2.90 30.02 -20.33
N ALA A 341 3.31 28.93 -20.97
CA ALA A 341 4.20 27.95 -20.37
C ALA A 341 5.60 28.55 -20.20
N LYS A 342 6.30 28.17 -19.14
CA LYS A 342 7.64 28.67 -18.83
C LYS A 342 8.68 27.63 -19.22
N PHE A 343 9.62 28.02 -20.07
CA PHE A 343 10.74 27.22 -20.52
C PHE A 343 12.08 27.87 -20.13
N VAL A 344 12.10 28.66 -19.04
CA VAL A 344 13.29 29.42 -18.64
C VAL A 344 14.45 28.46 -18.34
N GLY A 345 15.52 28.54 -19.12
CA GLY A 345 16.66 27.63 -18.98
C GLY A 345 16.39 26.17 -19.39
N PHE A 346 15.31 25.90 -20.15
CA PHE A 346 14.97 24.57 -20.65
C PHE A 346 16.05 24.02 -21.59
N ARG A 347 16.43 22.75 -21.45
CA ARG A 347 17.44 22.09 -22.28
C ARG A 347 16.81 21.08 -23.21
N GLY A 348 16.46 21.50 -24.42
CA GLY A 348 15.77 20.67 -25.40
C GLY A 348 16.58 20.46 -26.68
N ARG A 349 17.75 19.82 -26.60
CA ARG A 349 18.53 19.46 -27.80
C ARG A 349 17.75 18.47 -28.67
N CYS A 350 17.72 18.68 -29.98
CA CYS A 350 16.96 17.85 -30.93
C CYS A 350 15.46 17.73 -30.59
N ALA A 351 14.88 18.73 -29.91
CA ALA A 351 13.47 18.71 -29.59
C ALA A 351 12.63 18.86 -30.85
N PHE A 352 11.51 18.14 -30.92
CA PHE A 352 10.57 18.20 -32.02
C PHE A 352 9.24 18.74 -31.51
N MET A 353 8.88 19.96 -31.94
CA MET A 353 7.60 20.59 -31.60
C MET A 353 6.82 20.85 -32.89
N ARG A 354 5.65 20.21 -33.04
CA ARG A 354 4.80 20.35 -34.22
C ARG A 354 3.37 20.71 -33.87
N ASP A 355 2.78 21.67 -34.57
CA ASP A 355 1.37 22.06 -34.41
C ASP A 355 1.04 22.42 -32.96
N CYS A 356 1.95 23.12 -32.30
CA CYS A 356 1.84 23.52 -30.91
C CYS A 356 1.46 25.00 -30.79
N ASP A 357 0.61 25.31 -29.80
CA ASP A 357 0.27 26.69 -29.46
C ASP A 357 1.20 27.21 -28.36
N LEU A 358 2.11 28.12 -28.75
CA LEU A 358 3.13 28.73 -27.88
C LEU A 358 2.80 30.20 -27.53
N GLU A 359 1.53 30.61 -27.63
CA GLU A 359 1.14 31.99 -27.33
C GLU A 359 1.59 32.41 -25.92
N ASN A 360 2.35 33.52 -25.83
CA ASN A 360 2.93 34.05 -24.58
C ASN A 360 3.85 33.09 -23.80
N ALA A 361 4.33 31.99 -24.41
CA ALA A 361 5.29 31.12 -23.77
C ALA A 361 6.65 31.83 -23.55
N ASP A 362 7.26 31.63 -22.39
CA ASP A 362 8.57 32.21 -22.05
C ASP A 362 9.68 31.21 -22.40
N LEU A 363 10.36 31.45 -23.52
CA LEU A 363 11.50 30.65 -24.00
C LEU A 363 12.86 31.28 -23.64
N SER A 364 12.90 32.21 -22.67
CA SER A 364 14.16 32.86 -22.28
C SER A 364 15.20 31.84 -21.80
N GLN A 365 16.44 31.98 -22.28
CA GLN A 365 17.55 31.07 -21.94
C GLN A 365 17.31 29.58 -22.30
N ALA A 366 16.30 29.26 -23.12
CA ALA A 366 16.07 27.90 -23.58
C ALA A 366 17.14 27.48 -24.60
N TYR A 367 17.73 26.30 -24.39
CA TYR A 367 18.72 25.71 -25.28
C TYR A 367 18.03 24.72 -26.23
N LEU A 368 17.80 25.14 -27.48
CA LEU A 368 17.04 24.39 -28.51
C LEU A 368 17.92 24.02 -29.73
N TYR A 369 19.17 23.61 -29.48
CA TYR A 369 20.09 23.22 -30.55
C TYR A 369 19.57 22.03 -31.35
N ARG A 370 19.54 22.18 -32.69
CA ARG A 370 18.99 21.19 -33.66
C ARG A 370 17.51 20.84 -33.43
N SER A 371 16.77 21.72 -32.78
CA SER A 371 15.34 21.52 -32.55
C SER A 371 14.52 22.01 -33.73
N ILE A 372 13.39 21.36 -33.97
CA ILE A 372 12.45 21.68 -35.04
C ILE A 372 11.17 22.17 -34.40
N LEU A 373 10.82 23.43 -34.65
CA LEU A 373 9.55 24.04 -34.24
C LEU A 373 8.77 24.37 -35.52
N THR A 374 7.69 23.63 -35.78
CA THR A 374 6.87 23.74 -37.01
C THR A 374 5.39 23.67 -36.69
N GLY A 375 4.52 24.09 -37.60
CA GLY A 375 3.06 24.18 -37.39
C GLY A 375 2.56 25.61 -37.59
N ASP A 376 1.25 25.80 -37.54
CA ASP A 376 0.58 27.07 -37.89
C ASP A 376 0.20 27.91 -36.64
N PRO A 377 1.10 28.73 -36.09
CA PRO A 377 0.70 29.74 -35.11
C PRO A 377 0.01 30.90 -35.85
N ARG A 378 -1.20 31.24 -35.41
CA ARG A 378 -2.03 32.32 -35.99
C ARG A 378 -1.37 33.72 -36.04
N ASN A 379 -0.17 33.92 -35.49
CA ASN A 379 0.54 35.22 -35.46
C ASN A 379 2.05 35.05 -35.77
N GLN A 380 2.42 35.08 -37.06
CA GLN A 380 3.74 34.74 -37.58
C GLN A 380 4.76 35.92 -37.69
N TRP A 381 5.14 36.66 -36.63
CA TRP A 381 6.21 37.69 -36.83
C TRP A 381 7.22 37.89 -35.68
N HIS A 382 6.97 37.39 -34.46
CA HIS A 382 7.89 37.63 -33.33
C HIS A 382 8.87 36.48 -33.02
N TRP A 383 8.59 35.25 -33.44
CA TRP A 383 9.31 34.06 -32.96
C TRP A 383 10.59 33.72 -33.75
N ILE A 384 10.63 33.99 -35.06
CA ILE A 384 11.80 33.71 -35.91
C ILE A 384 13.04 34.53 -35.47
N ALA A 385 12.83 35.67 -34.80
CA ALA A 385 13.92 36.57 -34.38
C ALA A 385 14.62 36.16 -33.07
N GLN A 386 14.03 35.28 -32.25
CA GLN A 386 14.62 34.87 -30.95
C GLN A 386 15.41 33.56 -31.02
N ILE A 387 15.17 32.70 -32.02
CA ILE A 387 15.83 31.39 -32.14
C ILE A 387 17.24 31.49 -32.76
N SER A 388 17.60 32.60 -33.40
CA SER A 388 18.84 32.74 -34.18
C SER A 388 19.98 33.53 -33.53
N LYS A 389 19.91 33.86 -32.23
CA LYS A 389 20.80 34.87 -31.62
C LYS A 389 21.85 34.39 -30.61
N ASP A 390 22.18 33.10 -30.54
CA ASP A 390 23.38 32.67 -29.81
C ASP A 390 24.39 31.97 -30.75
N PRO A 391 25.66 32.41 -30.77
CA PRO A 391 26.66 31.96 -31.73
C PRO A 391 27.19 30.54 -31.42
N ILE A 392 27.70 29.94 -32.50
CA ILE A 392 28.30 28.61 -32.67
C ILE A 392 29.22 28.16 -31.54
#